data_AF-A0A031JZM6-F1
#
_entry.id   AF-A0A031JZM6-F1
#
_cell.length_a   1.000
_cell.length_b   1.000
_cell.length_c   1.000
_cell.angle_alpha   90.00
_cell.angle_beta   90.00
_cell.angle_gamma   90.00
#
_symmetry.space_group_name_H-M   'P 1'
#
loop_
_entity.id
_entity.type
_entity.pdbx_description
1 polymer ?
#
loop_
_entity_poly.entity_id
_entity_poly.type
_entity_poly.pdbx_seq_one_letter_code
_entity_poly.pdbx_strand_id
1 'polypeptide(L)'
;MRVTGRSKRTPLLVAAVALLVAANAWWFWPRGDAQNTAAFQLADSSDYGRGSVAAGITRADIDAASFYDAAADRWLVQGKPIADLHGHMLPAEPRGKRPGFVIAGLAQQATTEDVRKALLNLTGQGICLVALPDAVDPQGVSVHRIVAVRDDRGELRHCKG
;
A
#
# COMPACT_ATOMS: atom_id res chain seq x y z
N MET A 1 28.25 49.25 -55.12
CA MET A 1 27.19 48.38 -54.58
C MET A 1 27.84 47.22 -53.84
N ARG A 2 27.72 47.14 -52.50
CA ARG A 2 28.27 46.03 -51.70
C ARG A 2 27.16 44.99 -51.49
N VAL A 3 27.29 43.83 -52.12
CA VAL A 3 26.41 42.68 -51.90
C VAL A 3 26.94 41.90 -50.71
N THR A 4 26.19 41.89 -49.62
CA THR A 4 26.49 41.12 -48.40
C THR A 4 26.24 39.63 -48.66
N GLY A 5 27.31 38.83 -48.63
CA GLY A 5 27.22 37.37 -48.78
C GLY A 5 26.51 36.73 -47.59
N ARG A 6 25.36 36.10 -47.84
CA ARG A 6 24.63 35.30 -46.83
C ARG A 6 25.49 34.11 -46.44
N SER A 7 26.01 34.12 -45.21
CA SER A 7 26.88 33.08 -44.66
C SER A 7 26.17 31.72 -44.64
N LYS A 8 26.79 30.70 -45.23
CA LYS A 8 26.32 29.29 -45.18
C LYS A 8 26.34 28.69 -43.77
N ARG A 9 26.86 29.39 -42.76
CA ARG A 9 26.94 28.93 -41.36
C ARG A 9 25.67 29.18 -40.57
N THR A 10 24.85 30.14 -40.99
CA THR A 10 23.59 30.49 -40.33
C THR A 10 22.58 29.33 -40.29
N PRO A 11 22.32 28.58 -41.38
CA PRO A 11 21.39 27.44 -41.31
C PRO A 11 21.90 26.29 -40.42
N LEU A 12 23.22 26.07 -40.37
CA LEU A 12 23.84 25.05 -39.50
C LEU A 12 23.69 25.38 -38.01
N LEU A 13 23.88 26.65 -37.64
CA LEU A 13 23.68 27.10 -36.27
C LEU A 13 22.22 27.01 -35.85
N VAL A 14 21.28 27.36 -36.73
CA VAL A 14 19.84 27.24 -36.46
C VAL A 14 19.44 25.78 -36.27
N ALA A 15 19.94 24.86 -37.10
CA ALA A 15 19.68 23.43 -36.95
C ALA A 15 20.26 22.85 -35.65
N ALA A 16 21.47 23.26 -35.27
CA ALA A 16 22.11 22.82 -34.02
C ALA A 16 21.33 23.31 -32.78
N VAL A 17 20.88 24.57 -32.78
CA VAL A 17 20.06 25.13 -31.70
C VAL A 17 18.70 24.41 -31.63
N ALA A 18 18.06 24.13 -32.77
CA ALA A 18 16.79 23.40 -32.79
C ALA A 18 16.93 21.97 -32.21
N LEU A 19 18.01 21.26 -32.54
CA LEU A 19 18.30 19.94 -31.98
C LEU A 19 18.55 19.99 -30.47
N LEU A 20 19.29 21.00 -30.00
CA LEU A 20 19.53 21.19 -28.56
C LEU A 20 18.24 21.49 -27.81
N VAL A 21 17.36 22.33 -28.35
CA VAL A 21 16.06 22.63 -27.75
C VAL A 21 15.15 21.41 -27.75
N ALA A 22 15.12 20.61 -28.82
CA ALA A 22 14.34 19.38 -28.88
C ALA A 22 14.84 18.32 -27.88
N ALA A 23 16.17 18.16 -27.76
CA ALA A 23 16.77 17.28 -26.77
C ALA A 23 16.50 17.74 -25.32
N ASN A 24 16.55 19.06 -25.07
CA ASN A 24 16.17 19.65 -23.79
C ASN A 24 14.69 19.40 -23.50
N ALA A 25 13.82 19.69 -24.46
CA ALA A 25 12.38 19.50 -24.33
C ALA A 25 12.01 18.03 -24.11
N TRP A 26 12.73 17.08 -24.70
CA TRP A 26 12.55 15.65 -24.41
C TRP A 26 13.02 15.27 -23.01
N TRP A 27 14.14 15.83 -22.53
CA TRP A 27 14.63 15.59 -21.18
C TRP A 27 13.67 16.13 -20.10
N PHE A 28 13.07 17.30 -20.37
CA PHE A 28 12.11 17.99 -19.52
C PHE A 28 10.64 17.71 -19.87
N TRP A 29 10.38 16.84 -20.84
CA TRP A 29 9.03 16.36 -21.08
C TRP A 29 8.62 15.63 -19.79
N PRO A 30 7.48 15.96 -19.19
CA PRO A 30 6.99 15.20 -18.06
C PRO A 30 6.87 13.75 -18.52
N ARG A 31 7.81 12.92 -18.04
CA ARG A 31 7.59 11.48 -17.95
C ARG A 31 6.38 11.41 -17.04
N GLY A 32 5.19 11.27 -17.64
CA GLY A 32 3.94 11.25 -16.90
C GLY A 32 4.11 10.35 -15.69
N ASP A 33 3.62 10.80 -14.53
CA ASP A 33 3.78 10.22 -13.20
C ASP A 33 3.50 8.71 -13.16
N ALA A 34 4.41 7.93 -13.70
CA ALA A 34 4.49 6.52 -13.48
C ALA A 34 5.32 6.39 -12.20
N GLN A 35 4.69 5.84 -11.17
CA GLN A 35 5.35 5.28 -9.98
C GLN A 35 5.68 6.27 -8.85
N ASN A 36 4.64 6.82 -8.23
CA ASN A 36 4.54 6.74 -6.78
C ASN A 36 3.11 6.39 -6.35
N THR A 37 2.51 5.44 -7.05
CA THR A 37 1.21 4.90 -6.65
C THR A 37 1.49 3.85 -5.59
N ALA A 38 1.16 4.12 -4.33
CA ALA A 38 1.40 3.19 -3.21
C ALA A 38 0.80 1.80 -3.48
N ALA A 39 1.48 0.75 -3.03
CA ALA A 39 1.02 -0.64 -3.15
C ALA A 39 -0.30 -0.89 -2.39
N PHE A 40 -0.51 -0.14 -1.31
CA PHE A 40 -1.73 -0.12 -0.52
C PHE A 40 -1.85 1.22 0.21
N GLN A 41 -3.05 1.55 0.66
CA GLN A 41 -3.37 2.74 1.44
C GLN A 41 -4.02 2.31 2.74
N LEU A 42 -3.41 2.72 3.86
CA LEU A 42 -3.93 2.54 5.20
C LEU A 42 -4.35 3.90 5.76
N ALA A 43 -5.51 3.95 6.39
CA ALA A 43 -5.94 5.09 7.19
C ALA A 43 -5.85 4.74 8.68
N ASP A 44 -5.65 5.75 9.51
CA ASP A 44 -5.68 5.57 10.96
C ASP A 44 -7.11 5.23 11.41
N SER A 45 -7.24 4.37 12.42
CA SER A 45 -8.55 3.97 12.95
C SER A 45 -9.28 5.11 13.66
N SER A 46 -8.60 6.21 13.96
CA SER A 46 -9.18 7.45 14.50
C SER A 46 -10.23 8.08 13.58
N ASP A 47 -10.20 7.78 12.28
CA ASP A 47 -11.23 8.18 11.30
C ASP A 47 -12.62 7.56 11.58
N TYR A 48 -12.71 6.53 12.42
CA TYR A 48 -13.99 5.93 12.84
C TYR A 48 -14.56 6.51 14.15
N GLY A 49 -13.90 7.50 14.77
CA GLY A 49 -14.38 8.20 15.96
C GLY A 49 -13.38 8.17 17.12
N ARG A 50 -13.58 9.04 18.13
CA ARG A 50 -12.65 9.22 19.26
C ARG A 50 -12.46 7.92 20.06
N GLY A 51 -11.30 7.31 19.91
CA GLY A 51 -10.86 6.13 20.65
C GLY A 51 -10.06 5.22 19.73
N SER A 52 -8.78 4.99 20.07
CA SER A 52 -7.98 4.00 19.35
C SER A 52 -8.66 2.64 19.48
N VAL A 53 -9.00 2.02 18.35
CA VAL A 53 -9.59 0.67 18.30
C VAL A 53 -8.64 -0.38 18.93
N ALA A 54 -7.37 -0.01 19.14
CA ALA A 54 -6.37 -0.83 19.83
C ALA A 54 -6.56 -0.96 21.34
N ALA A 55 -7.51 -0.23 21.96
CA ALA A 55 -7.75 -0.29 23.40
C ALA A 55 -8.26 -1.69 23.82
N GLY A 56 -7.35 -2.53 24.33
CA GLY A 56 -7.69 -3.85 24.87
C GLY A 56 -7.09 -5.05 24.13
N ILE A 57 -6.22 -4.85 23.14
CA ILE A 57 -5.45 -5.96 22.54
C ILE A 57 -4.50 -6.51 23.61
N THR A 58 -4.67 -7.78 23.97
CA THR A 58 -3.84 -8.45 24.97
C THR A 58 -2.66 -9.18 24.32
N ARG A 59 -1.68 -9.56 25.13
CA ARG A 59 -0.57 -10.40 24.64
C ARG A 59 -1.07 -11.75 24.12
N ALA A 60 -2.10 -12.32 24.74
CA ALA A 60 -2.71 -13.57 24.28
C ALA A 60 -3.35 -13.42 22.89
N ASP A 61 -3.94 -12.27 22.59
CA ASP A 61 -4.51 -11.98 21.26
C ASP A 61 -3.41 -11.89 20.19
N ILE A 62 -2.27 -11.30 20.53
CA ILE A 62 -1.10 -11.21 19.65
C ILE A 62 -0.49 -12.60 19.41
N ASP A 63 -0.33 -13.41 20.45
CA ASP A 63 0.23 -14.76 20.33
C ASP A 63 -0.75 -15.71 19.59
N ALA A 64 -2.05 -15.43 19.62
CA ALA A 64 -3.09 -16.11 18.85
C ALA A 64 -3.36 -15.51 17.46
N ALA A 65 -2.57 -14.51 17.04
CA ALA A 65 -2.79 -13.79 15.79
C ALA A 65 -2.81 -14.72 14.57
N SER A 66 -3.60 -14.30 13.58
CA SER A 66 -3.63 -14.99 12.28
C SER A 66 -2.37 -14.62 11.52
N PHE A 67 -1.57 -15.61 11.15
CA PHE A 67 -0.32 -15.41 10.43
C PHE A 67 -0.54 -15.59 8.93
N TYR A 68 -0.10 -14.62 8.13
CA TYR A 68 -0.13 -14.75 6.68
C TYR A 68 1.15 -15.41 6.16
N ASP A 69 1.02 -16.60 5.58
CA ASP A 69 2.10 -17.28 4.86
C ASP A 69 2.08 -16.83 3.39
N ALA A 70 2.93 -15.85 3.08
CA ALA A 70 3.05 -15.29 1.73
C ALA A 70 3.67 -16.25 0.71
N ALA A 71 4.46 -17.24 1.15
CA ALA A 71 5.03 -18.25 0.26
C ALA A 71 3.96 -19.23 -0.21
N ALA A 72 3.01 -19.54 0.68
CA ALA A 72 1.93 -20.48 0.42
C ALA A 72 0.58 -19.82 0.14
N ASP A 73 0.56 -18.48 0.03
CA ASP A 73 -0.59 -17.58 -0.19
C ASP A 73 -1.82 -17.96 0.65
N ARG A 74 -1.64 -18.08 1.96
CA ARG A 74 -2.70 -18.54 2.87
C ARG A 74 -2.56 -17.99 4.27
N TRP A 75 -3.68 -17.94 4.98
CA TRP A 75 -3.70 -17.64 6.41
C TRP A 75 -3.52 -18.90 7.24
N LEU A 76 -2.76 -18.76 8.32
CA LEU A 76 -2.51 -19.79 9.30
C LEU A 76 -2.96 -19.29 10.68
N VAL A 77 -3.67 -20.13 11.43
CA VAL A 77 -3.93 -19.91 12.86
C VAL A 77 -3.37 -21.10 13.61
N GLN A 78 -2.44 -20.84 14.53
CA GLN A 78 -1.72 -21.89 15.27
C GLN A 78 -1.11 -22.95 14.33
N GLY A 79 -0.56 -22.50 13.20
CA GLY A 79 0.06 -23.35 12.18
C GLY A 79 -0.90 -24.12 11.27
N LYS A 80 -2.22 -23.96 11.41
CA LYS A 80 -3.22 -24.61 10.56
C LYS A 80 -3.78 -23.66 9.51
N PRO A 81 -3.90 -24.09 8.25
CA PRO A 81 -4.45 -23.25 7.19
C PRO A 81 -5.95 -22.99 7.42
N ILE A 82 -6.33 -21.74 7.25
CA ILE A 82 -7.73 -21.29 7.28
C ILE A 82 -8.04 -20.48 6.02
N ALA A 83 -9.26 -20.62 5.52
CA ALA A 83 -9.73 -19.91 4.32
C ALA A 83 -10.55 -18.66 4.65
N ASP A 84 -11.14 -18.63 5.85
CA ASP A 84 -12.04 -17.58 6.30
C ASP A 84 -11.57 -17.05 7.66
N LEU A 85 -11.35 -15.73 7.74
CA LEU A 85 -10.90 -15.03 8.93
C LEU A 85 -12.03 -14.41 9.76
N HIS A 86 -13.28 -14.45 9.30
CA HIS A 86 -14.42 -13.85 10.04
C HIS A 86 -14.57 -14.42 11.45
N GLY A 87 -14.32 -15.73 11.63
CA GLY A 87 -14.33 -16.38 12.94
C GLY A 87 -13.14 -16.02 13.86
N HIS A 88 -12.15 -15.31 13.33
CA HIS A 88 -10.94 -14.86 14.03
C HIS A 88 -10.89 -13.34 14.21
N MET A 89 -11.97 -12.64 13.85
CA MET A 89 -12.09 -11.20 14.05
C MET A 89 -12.30 -10.88 15.53
N LEU A 90 -11.56 -9.91 16.02
CA LEU A 90 -11.76 -9.31 17.33
C LEU A 90 -12.72 -8.12 17.22
N PRO A 91 -13.58 -7.90 18.22
CA PRO A 91 -14.49 -6.76 18.20
C PRO A 91 -13.70 -5.44 18.32
N ALA A 92 -13.98 -4.48 17.43
CA ALA A 92 -13.38 -3.14 17.49
C ALA A 92 -13.89 -2.30 18.68
N GLU A 93 -15.06 -2.63 19.24
CA GLU A 93 -15.60 -2.00 20.44
C GLU A 93 -16.32 -3.05 21.32
N PRO A 94 -16.28 -2.94 22.65
CA PRO A 94 -16.93 -3.88 23.58
C PRO A 94 -18.45 -4.03 23.40
N ARG A 95 -19.09 -3.05 22.76
CA ARG A 95 -20.55 -3.00 22.55
C ARG A 95 -21.01 -3.26 21.11
N GLY A 96 -20.10 -3.71 20.22
CA GLY A 96 -20.47 -4.39 18.98
C GLY A 96 -21.12 -3.56 17.87
N LYS A 97 -20.86 -2.25 17.78
CA LYS A 97 -21.41 -1.40 16.71
C LYS A 97 -20.46 -1.18 15.53
N ARG A 98 -19.16 -1.39 15.70
CA ARG A 98 -18.15 -1.28 14.64
C ARG A 98 -17.78 -2.65 14.11
N PRO A 99 -17.42 -2.76 12.81
CA PRO A 99 -16.88 -4.00 12.26
C PRO A 99 -15.64 -4.43 13.07
N GLY A 100 -15.46 -5.74 13.24
CA GLY A 100 -14.28 -6.27 13.90
C GLY A 100 -13.00 -6.06 13.08
N PHE A 101 -11.87 -6.40 13.67
CA PHE A 101 -10.55 -6.35 13.03
C PHE A 101 -9.82 -7.68 13.20
N VAL A 102 -8.87 -7.96 12.31
CA VAL A 102 -7.97 -9.12 12.43
C VAL A 102 -6.59 -8.64 12.85
N ILE A 103 -5.96 -9.31 13.81
CA ILE A 103 -4.53 -9.14 14.06
C ILE A 103 -3.78 -9.97 13.01
N ALA A 104 -3.09 -9.29 12.10
CA ALA A 104 -2.34 -9.92 11.03
C ALA A 104 -0.87 -10.06 11.44
N GLY A 105 -0.49 -11.27 11.80
CA GLY A 105 0.90 -11.68 11.95
C GLY A 105 1.56 -11.83 10.58
N LEU A 106 2.78 -11.30 10.47
CA LEU A 106 3.63 -11.40 9.28
C LEU A 106 4.98 -11.98 9.69
N ALA A 107 5.71 -12.57 8.75
CA ALA A 107 7.09 -13.00 9.00
C ALA A 107 7.95 -11.79 9.43
N GLN A 108 8.95 -12.01 10.29
CA GLN A 108 9.83 -10.90 10.74
C GLN A 108 10.56 -10.18 9.59
N GLN A 109 10.73 -10.85 8.45
CA GLN A 109 11.36 -10.31 7.26
C GLN A 109 10.34 -10.07 6.13
N ALA A 110 9.06 -9.90 6.47
CA ALA A 110 8.02 -9.65 5.50
C ALA A 110 8.31 -8.37 4.70
N THR A 111 8.21 -8.50 3.39
CA THR A 111 8.40 -7.42 2.44
C THR A 111 7.10 -6.62 2.27
N THR A 112 7.19 -5.45 1.64
CA THR A 112 6.01 -4.67 1.25
C THR A 112 5.04 -5.48 0.38
N GLU A 113 5.56 -6.40 -0.42
CA GLU A 113 4.77 -7.28 -1.26
C GLU A 113 3.98 -8.32 -0.43
N ASP A 114 4.59 -8.88 0.61
CA ASP A 114 3.92 -9.82 1.52
C ASP A 114 2.78 -9.13 2.26
N VAL A 115 3.03 -7.90 2.73
CA VAL A 115 2.00 -7.05 3.35
C VAL A 115 0.88 -6.74 2.34
N ARG A 116 1.23 -6.35 1.11
CA ARG A 116 0.23 -6.07 0.05
C ARG A 116 -0.68 -7.29 -0.19
N LYS A 117 -0.10 -8.48 -0.33
CA LYS A 117 -0.88 -9.71 -0.56
C LYS A 117 -1.78 -10.06 0.63
N ALA A 118 -1.27 -9.92 1.86
CA ALA A 118 -2.08 -10.11 3.07
C ALA A 118 -3.29 -9.16 3.09
N LEU A 119 -3.07 -7.85 2.86
CA LEU A 119 -4.13 -6.84 2.83
C LEU A 119 -5.11 -7.07 1.68
N LEU A 120 -4.63 -7.52 0.52
CA LEU A 120 -5.47 -7.85 -0.63
C LEU A 120 -6.39 -9.03 -0.30
N ASN A 121 -5.86 -10.06 0.37
CA ASN A 121 -6.62 -11.22 0.79
C ASN A 121 -7.72 -10.83 1.80
N LEU A 122 -7.39 -10.01 2.80
CA LEU A 122 -8.38 -9.45 3.75
C LEU A 122 -9.48 -8.66 3.04
N THR A 123 -9.09 -7.79 2.11
CA THR A 123 -10.03 -7.00 1.30
C THR A 123 -10.96 -7.90 0.47
N GLY A 124 -10.43 -9.01 -0.07
CA GLY A 124 -11.21 -10.01 -0.80
C GLY A 124 -12.25 -10.72 0.07
N GLN A 125 -12.00 -10.84 1.37
CA GLN A 125 -12.93 -11.39 2.36
C GLN A 125 -13.89 -10.33 2.96
N GLY A 126 -13.78 -9.06 2.54
CA GLY A 126 -14.57 -7.95 3.09
C GLY A 126 -14.10 -7.46 4.47
N ILE A 127 -12.89 -7.83 4.89
CA ILE A 127 -12.31 -7.40 6.16
C ILE A 127 -11.49 -6.14 5.92
N CYS A 128 -11.97 -5.00 6.44
CA CYS A 128 -11.37 -3.69 6.18
C CYS A 128 -10.61 -3.08 7.35
N LEU A 129 -10.57 -3.75 8.51
CA LEU A 129 -9.78 -3.32 9.66
C LEU A 129 -8.75 -4.39 9.99
N VAL A 130 -7.50 -3.97 10.13
CA VAL A 130 -6.36 -4.84 10.41
C VAL A 130 -5.51 -4.23 11.51
N ALA A 131 -5.17 -5.04 12.50
CA ALA A 131 -4.14 -4.75 13.48
C ALA A 131 -2.81 -5.28 12.93
N LEU A 132 -1.86 -4.37 12.71
CA LEU A 132 -0.50 -4.74 12.34
C LEU A 132 0.38 -4.54 13.58
N PRO A 133 1.07 -5.58 14.07
CA PRO A 133 2.04 -5.39 15.13
C PRO A 133 3.18 -4.51 14.62
N ASP A 134 3.55 -3.48 15.38
CA ASP A 134 4.67 -2.64 15.03
C ASP A 134 5.97 -3.48 15.08
N ALA A 135 6.82 -3.30 14.07
CA ALA A 135 8.11 -3.98 14.01
C ALA A 135 9.07 -3.47 15.10
N VAL A 136 8.87 -2.24 15.57
CA VAL A 136 9.70 -1.56 16.58
C VAL A 136 9.16 -1.78 17.99
N ASP A 137 7.84 -1.83 18.14
CA ASP A 137 7.18 -2.17 19.41
C ASP A 137 6.27 -3.39 19.23
N PRO A 138 6.75 -4.60 19.57
CA PRO A 138 5.93 -5.82 19.48
C PRO A 138 4.75 -5.84 20.48
N GLN A 139 4.63 -4.83 21.35
CA GLN A 139 3.45 -4.58 22.19
C GLN A 139 2.57 -3.44 21.66
N GLY A 140 3.09 -2.62 20.75
CA GLY A 140 2.38 -1.59 20.03
C GLY A 140 1.64 -2.19 18.85
N VAL A 141 0.35 -2.46 19.01
CA VAL A 141 -0.51 -2.86 17.90
C VAL A 141 -1.38 -1.68 17.52
N SER A 142 -1.20 -1.15 16.31
CA SER A 142 -2.07 -0.14 15.74
C SER A 142 -3.09 -0.79 14.82
N VAL A 143 -4.36 -0.43 15.03
CA VAL A 143 -5.43 -0.84 14.13
C VAL A 143 -5.53 0.19 13.02
N HIS A 144 -5.49 -0.30 11.79
CA HIS A 144 -5.57 0.48 10.57
C HIS A 144 -6.79 0.06 9.75
N ARG A 145 -7.34 1.04 9.04
CA ARG A 145 -8.31 0.77 7.99
C ARG A 145 -7.58 0.53 6.68
N ILE A 146 -7.93 -0.56 6.01
CA ILE A 146 -7.55 -0.79 4.62
C ILE A 146 -8.45 0.08 3.74
N VAL A 147 -7.87 1.06 3.06
CA VAL A 147 -8.60 1.96 2.15
C VAL A 147 -8.61 1.35 0.76
N ALA A 148 -7.42 1.03 0.24
CA ALA A 148 -7.25 0.42 -1.06
C ALA A 148 -5.99 -0.44 -1.09
N VAL A 149 -6.01 -1.52 -1.87
CA VAL A 149 -4.87 -2.39 -2.12
C VAL A 149 -4.75 -2.62 -3.62
N ARG A 150 -3.53 -2.53 -4.15
CA ARG A 150 -3.27 -2.86 -5.54
C ARG A 150 -3.30 -4.37 -5.74
N ASP A 151 -4.02 -4.84 -6.75
CA ASP A 151 -3.99 -6.23 -7.18
C ASP A 151 -2.83 -6.56 -8.13
N ASP A 152 -2.70 -7.82 -8.52
CA ASP A 152 -1.60 -8.29 -9.37
C ASP A 152 -1.69 -7.75 -10.82
N ARG A 153 -2.83 -7.17 -11.20
CA ARG A 153 -3.02 -6.50 -12.50
C ARG A 153 -2.68 -5.01 -12.42
N GLY A 154 -2.39 -4.50 -11.23
CA GLY A 154 -2.10 -3.10 -10.99
C GLY A 154 -3.33 -2.25 -10.67
N GLU A 155 -4.52 -2.84 -10.56
CA GLU A 155 -5.77 -2.12 -10.27
C GLU A 155 -5.94 -1.92 -8.75
N LEU A 156 -6.52 -0.78 -8.36
CA LEU A 156 -6.82 -0.50 -6.95
C LEU A 156 -8.15 -1.14 -6.54
N ARG A 157 -8.07 -2.11 -5.62
CA ARG A 157 -9.21 -2.73 -4.95
C ARG A 157 -9.50 -1.96 -3.68
N HIS A 158 -10.63 -1.25 -3.65
CA HIS A 158 -11.06 -0.50 -2.47
C HIS A 158 -11.76 -1.42 -1.49
N CYS A 159 -11.44 -1.30 -0.20
CA CYS A 159 -12.17 -2.03 0.82
C CYS A 159 -13.48 -1.33 1.14
N LYS A 160 -14.59 -1.99 0.82
CA LYS A 160 -15.94 -1.52 1.11
C LYS A 160 -16.38 -2.14 2.45
N GLY A 161 -15.99 -1.49 3.53
CA GLY A 161 -16.40 -1.83 4.90
C GLY A 161 -17.38 -0.83 5.47
#